data_AF-A0A2N1CWD1-F1
#
_entry.id   AF-A0A2N1CWD1-F1
#
_cell.length_a   1.000
_cell.length_b   1.000
_cell.length_c   1.000
_cell.angle_alpha   90.00
_cell.angle_beta   90.00
_cell.angle_gamma   90.00
#
_symmetry.space_group_name_H-M   'P 1'
#
loop_
_entity.id
_entity.type
_entity.pdbx_description
1 polymer ?
#
loop_
_entity_poly.entity_id
_entity_poly.type
_entity_poly.pdbx_seq_one_letter_code
_entity_poly.pdbx_strand_id
1 'polypeptide(L)' 'MAFTYEDSAGDITCRTVTVHSATASHLKGECHDRNAERTFRIDRIVGDVVDIESGEVLRPRSLARHFG' A
#
# COMPACT_ATOMS: atom_id res chain seq x y z
N MET A 1 -1.44 2.19 -6.92
CA MET A 1 -1.80 2.66 -5.57
C MET A 1 -0.67 3.49 -4.99
N ALA A 2 -0.98 4.65 -4.41
CA ALA A 2 -0.04 5.52 -3.72
C ALA A 2 -0.45 5.67 -2.25
N PHE A 3 0.51 5.58 -1.32
CA PHE A 3 0.25 5.73 0.11
C PHE A 3 1.51 6.11 0.89
N THR A 4 1.33 6.70 2.07
CA THR A 4 2.42 6.95 3.03
C THR A 4 2.65 5.72 3.89
N TYR A 5 3.91 5.35 4.11
CA TYR A 5 4.30 4.15 4.84
C TYR A 5 5.42 4.44 5.83
N GLU A 6 5.23 4.02 7.07
CA GLU A 6 6.26 4.02 8.11
C GLU A 6 6.91 2.64 8.17
N ASP A 7 8.22 2.56 7.95
CA ASP A 7 8.93 1.29 8.01
C ASP A 7 9.29 0.87 9.45
N SER A 8 10.06 -0.21 9.61
CA SER A 8 10.45 -0.70 10.94
C SER A 8 11.44 0.20 11.68
N ALA A 9 12.14 1.08 10.97
CA ALA A 9 13.05 2.06 11.57
C ALA A 9 12.32 3.35 11.98
N GLY A 10 11.03 3.48 11.64
CA GLY A 10 10.25 4.70 11.82
C GLY A 10 10.38 5.68 10.66
N ASP A 11 11.05 5.29 9.56
CA ASP A 11 11.21 6.16 8.41
C ASP A 11 9.90 6.23 7.61
N ILE A 12 9.40 7.45 7.44
CA ILE A 12 8.15 7.72 6.73
C ILE A 12 8.45 8.07 5.28
N THR A 13 7.87 7.32 4.36
CA THR A 13 8.08 7.49 2.92
C THR A 13 6.78 7.32 2.16
N CYS A 14 6.61 8.05 1.06
CA CYS A 14 5.54 7.75 0.10
C CYS A 14 5.95 6.56 -0.77
N ARG A 15 4.99 5.69 -1.06
CA ARG A 15 5.18 4.48 -1.88
C ARG A 15 4.18 4.47 -3.02
N THR A 16 4.67 4.15 -4.21
CA THR A 16 3.83 3.79 -5.36
C THR A 16 3.96 2.29 -5.59
N VAL A 17 2.83 1.60 -5.56
CA VAL A 17 2.76 0.14 -5.64
C VAL A 17 1.69 -0.31 -6.64
N THR A 18 2.07 -1.21 -7.55
CA THR A 18 1.13 -2.02 -8.31
C THR A 18 0.76 -3.22 -7.47
N VAL A 19 -0.51 -3.30 -7.06
CA VAL A 19 -0.97 -4.34 -6.12
C VAL A 19 -1.18 -5.65 -6.86
N HIS A 20 -0.60 -6.73 -6.34
CA HIS A 20 -0.81 -8.09 -6.85
C HIS A 20 -1.81 -8.86 -5.96
N SER A 21 -1.76 -8.64 -4.64
CA SER A 21 -2.72 -9.22 -3.71
C SER A 21 -2.81 -8.43 -2.41
N ALA A 22 -3.95 -8.53 -1.74
CA ALA A 22 -4.15 -7.95 -0.42
C ALA A 22 -4.84 -8.95 0.51
N THR A 23 -4.44 -8.94 1.78
CA THR A 23 -5.10 -9.62 2.88
C THR A 23 -5.51 -8.57 3.92
N ALA A 24 -6.22 -8.99 4.97
CA ALA A 24 -6.62 -8.08 6.04
C ALA A 24 -5.44 -7.38 6.75
N SER A 25 -4.22 -7.92 6.65
CA SER A 25 -3.03 -7.42 7.35
C SER A 25 -1.87 -7.02 6.44
N HIS A 26 -1.82 -7.51 5.20
CA HIS A 26 -0.71 -7.28 4.29
C HIS A 26 -1.16 -6.92 2.88
N LEU A 27 -0.42 -6.02 2.25
CA LEU A 27 -0.49 -5.69 0.83
C LEU A 27 0.78 -6.20 0.14
N LYS A 28 0.65 -6.98 -0.92
CA LYS A 28 1.78 -7.47 -1.72
C LYS A 28 1.71 -6.88 -3.13
N GLY A 29 2.84 -6.41 -3.64
CA GLY A 29 2.89 -5.83 -4.98
C GLY A 29 4.27 -5.35 -5.39
N GLU A 30 4.37 -4.91 -6.63
CA GLU A 30 5.57 -4.30 -7.20
C GLU A 30 5.73 -2.87 -6.67
N CYS A 31 6.81 -2.60 -5.94
CA CYS A 31 7.11 -1.27 -5.41
C CYS A 31 8.02 -0.51 -6.36
N HIS A 32 7.49 0.54 -6.99
CA HIS A 32 8.17 1.30 -8.03
C HIS A 32 9.38 2.08 -7.49
N ASP A 33 9.33 2.55 -6.23
CA ASP A 33 10.45 3.23 -5.57
C ASP A 33 11.67 2.33 -5.30
N ARG A 34 11.46 1.02 -5.33
CA ARG A 34 12.49 0.01 -5.08
C ARG A 34 12.74 -0.89 -6.29
N ASN A 35 11.94 -0.74 -7.35
CA ASN A 35 11.94 -1.57 -8.54
C ASN A 35 12.00 -3.08 -8.19
N ALA A 36 11.19 -3.47 -7.20
CA ALA A 36 11.09 -4.86 -6.77
C ALA A 36 9.76 -5.15 -6.03
N GLU A 37 9.37 -6.42 -6.04
CA GLU A 37 8.23 -6.93 -5.25
C GLU A 37 8.46 -6.76 -3.74
N ARG A 38 7.45 -6.26 -3.04
CA ARG A 38 7.47 -6.02 -1.59
C ARG A 38 6.15 -6.38 -0.94
N THR A 39 6.22 -6.65 0.36
CA THR A 39 5.05 -6.86 1.22
C THR A 39 5.01 -5.74 2.25
N PHE A 40 3.88 -5.06 2.36
CA PHE A 40 3.63 -3.94 3.26
C PHE A 40 2.59 -4.35 4.30
N ARG A 41 2.81 -3.96 5.55
CA ARG A 41 1.79 -4.17 6.59
C ARG A 41 0.76 -3.06 6.53
N ILE A 42 -0.52 -3.45 6.53
CA ILE A 42 -1.65 -2.50 6.44
C ILE A 42 -1.67 -1.53 7.63
N ASP A 43 -1.25 -1.98 8.81
CA ASP A 43 -1.22 -1.16 10.04
C ASP A 43 -0.11 -0.10 10.06
N ARG A 44 0.82 -0.14 9.11
CA ARG A 44 1.91 0.83 8.93
C ARG A 44 1.66 1.80 7.78
N ILE A 45 0.55 1.66 7.08
CA ILE A 45 0.08 2.67 6.14
C ILE A 45 -0.49 3.83 6.94
N VAL A 46 0.07 5.01 6.73
CA VAL A 46 -0.34 6.24 7.41
C VAL A 46 -1.36 6.96 6.53
N GLY A 47 -2.58 7.15 7.05
CA GLY A 47 -3.66 7.83 6.34
C GLY A 47 -4.37 6.94 5.32
N ASP A 48 -4.67 7.52 4.16
CA ASP A 48 -5.43 6.88 3.10
C ASP A 48 -4.54 6.34 1.98
N VAL A 49 -5.10 5.42 1.19
CA VAL A 49 -4.49 4.85 -0.02
C VAL A 49 -5.22 5.43 -1.21
N VAL A 50 -4.48 5.93 -2.19
CA VAL A 50 -5.05 6.51 -3.40
C VAL A 50 -4.80 5.58 -4.58
N ASP A 51 -5.84 5.24 -5.32
CA ASP A 51 -5.68 4.71 -6.66
C ASP A 51 -5.29 5.86 -7.60
N ILE A 52 -4.12 5.73 -8.21
CA ILE A 52 -3.54 6.77 -9.07
C ILE A 52 -4.20 6.83 -10.45
N GLU A 53 -4.86 5.75 -10.87
CA GLU A 53 -5.52 5.70 -12.18
C GLU A 53 -6.93 6.28 -12.11
N SER A 54 -7.71 5.86 -11.11
CA SER A 54 -9.10 6.29 -10.94
C SER A 54 -9.26 7.55 -10.05
N GLY A 55 -8.27 7.85 -9.20
CA GLY A 55 -8.37 8.86 -8.16
C GLY A 55 -9.17 8.41 -6.92
N GLU A 56 -9.60 7.14 -6.86
CA GLU A 56 -10.34 6.61 -5.71
C GLU A 56 -9.49 6.67 -4.43
N VAL A 57 -10.12 7.09 -3.32
CA VAL A 57 -9.49 7.13 -2.00
C VAL A 57 -10.04 5.99 -1.14
N LEU A 58 -9.14 5.11 -0.70
CA LEU A 58 -9.43 3.90 0.04
C LEU A 58 -8.84 3.96 1.45
N ARG A 59 -9.58 3.41 2.42
CA ARG A 59 -9.01 3.11 3.74
C ARG A 59 -8.09 1.88 3.62
N PRO A 60 -6.92 1.85 4.30
CA PRO A 60 -5.99 0.72 4.22
C PRO A 60 -6.66 -0.64 4.52
N ARG A 61 -7.55 -0.68 5.52
CA ARG A 61 -8.26 -1.92 5.92
C ARG A 61 -9.27 -2.42 4.87
N SER A 62 -9.66 -1.58 3.92
CA SER A 62 -10.59 -1.95 2.84
C SER A 62 -9.88 -2.64 1.66
N LEU A 63 -8.55 -2.57 1.59
CA LEU A 63 -7.77 -3.12 0.47
C LEU A 63 -8.02 -4.62 0.26
N ALA A 64 -8.12 -5.40 1.34
CA ALA A 64 -8.40 -6.84 1.26
C ALA A 64 -9.73 -7.16 0.56
N ARG A 65 -10.75 -6.30 0.74
CA ARG A 65 -12.06 -6.46 0.09
C ARG A 65 -12.04 -5.93 -1.34
N HIS A 66 -11.20 -4.94 -1.62
CA HIS A 66 -11.10 -4.32 -2.94
C HIS A 66 -10.32 -5.20 -3.94
N PHE A 67 -9.30 -5.92 -3.48
CA PHE A 67 -8.45 -6.81 -4.30
C PHE A 67 -8.67 -8.31 -4.05
N GLY A 68 -9.69 -8.67 -3.28
CA GLY A 68 -10.03 -10.05 -2.92
C GLY A 68 -11.09 -10.67 -3.82
#